data_AF-A0A352VI51-F1
#
_entry.id   AF-A0A352VI51-F1
#
_cell.length_a   1.000
_cell.length_b   1.000
_cell.length_c   1.000
_cell.angle_alpha   90.00
_cell.angle_beta   90.00
_cell.angle_gamma   90.00
#
_symmetry.space_group_name_H-M   'P 1'
#
loop_
_entity.id
_entity.type
_entity.pdbx_description
1 polymer ?
#
loop_
_entity_poly.entity_id
_entity_poly.type
_entity_poly.pdbx_seq_one_letter_code
_entity_poly.pdbx_strand_id
1 'polypeptide(L)' 'SRRFHLSARSCHRLMKVARRIADFAGEERITAEHLAEAVQFRLEG' A
#
# COMPACT_ATOMS: atom_id res chain seq x y z
N SER A 1 -15.67 11.06 9.49
CA SER A 1 -14.55 11.31 8.55
C SER A 1 -13.39 10.39 8.91
N ARG A 2 -13.15 9.30 8.17
CA ARG A 2 -11.99 8.42 8.41
C ARG A 2 -10.72 9.19 8.05
N ARG A 3 -10.08 9.77 9.07
CA ARG A 3 -8.88 10.60 8.91
C ARG A 3 -7.71 9.64 8.83
N PHE A 4 -7.28 9.32 7.61
CA PHE A 4 -6.01 8.63 7.43
C PHE A 4 -4.93 9.51 8.08
N HIS A 5 -4.29 9.03 9.14
CA HIS A 5 -3.12 9.68 9.71
C HIS A 5 -1.96 9.51 8.73
N LEU A 6 -2.03 10.22 7.59
CA LEU A 6 -1.10 10.25 6.46
C LEU A 6 0.21 10.94 6.86
N SER A 7 0.79 10.47 7.94
CA SER A 7 2.16 10.80 8.30
C SER A 7 3.12 10.20 7.26
N ALA A 8 4.30 10.78 7.11
CA ALA A 8 5.36 10.19 6.30
C ALA A 8 5.60 8.70 6.63
N ARG A 9 5.44 8.33 7.91
CA ARG A 9 5.58 6.94 8.39
C ARG A 9 4.45 6.01 7.94
N SER A 10 3.20 6.47 7.90
CA SER A 10 2.09 5.65 7.38
C SER A 10 2.21 5.46 5.87
N CYS A 11 2.62 6.51 5.16
CA CYS A 11 2.85 6.44 3.71
C CYS A 11 4.00 5.46 3.41
N HIS A 12 5.10 5.53 4.15
CA HIS A 12 6.21 4.59 4.01
C HIS A 12 5.79 3.13 4.28
N ARG A 13 4.97 2.88 5.30
CA ARG A 13 4.42 1.53 5.55
C ARG A 13 3.52 1.05 4.41
N LEU A 14 2.66 1.92 3.89
CA LEU A 14 1.81 1.61 2.73
C LEU A 14 2.66 1.21 1.52
N MET A 15 3.73 1.97 1.24
CA MET A 15 4.67 1.65 0.14
C MET A 15 5.35 0.29 0.32
N LYS A 16 5.68 -0.11 1.56
CA LYS A 16 6.24 -1.46 1.82
C LYS A 16 5.25 -2.58 1.55
N VAL A 17 3.96 -2.36 1.85
CA VAL A 17 2.91 -3.34 1.53
C VAL A 17 2.70 -3.40 0.03
N ALA A 18 2.57 -2.26 -0.65
CA ALA A 18 2.44 -2.20 -2.11
C ALA A 18 3.64 -2.85 -2.82
N ARG A 19 4.87 -2.69 -2.30
CA ARG A 19 6.05 -3.38 -2.83
C ARG A 19 5.92 -4.90 -2.73
N ARG A 20 5.48 -5.43 -1.58
CA ARG A 20 5.28 -6.87 -1.42
C ARG A 20 4.23 -7.44 -2.37
N ILE A 21 3.15 -6.70 -2.59
CA ILE A 21 2.10 -7.08 -3.54
C ILE A 21 2.69 -7.11 -4.96
N ALA A 22 3.46 -6.08 -5.34
CA ALA A 22 4.18 -6.06 -6.62
C ALA A 22 5.16 -7.24 -6.75
N ASP A 23 5.90 -7.57 -5.68
CA ASP A 23 6.80 -8.72 -5.67
C ASP A 23 6.06 -10.04 -5.88
N PHE A 24 4.87 -10.20 -5.29
CA PHE A 24 4.02 -11.38 -5.50
C PHE A 24 3.41 -11.44 -6.91
N ALA A 25 3.14 -10.29 -7.52
CA ALA A 25 2.70 -10.20 -8.91
C ALA A 25 3.85 -10.41 -9.92
N GLY A 26 5.12 -10.46 -9.47
CA GLY A 26 6.28 -10.53 -10.35
C GLY A 26 6.60 -9.22 -11.08
N GLU A 27 6.08 -8.10 -10.57
CA GLU A 27 6.18 -6.79 -11.20
C GLU A 27 7.38 -5.99 -10.65
N GLU A 28 8.20 -5.46 -11.55
CA GLU A 28 9.37 -4.66 -11.18
C GLU A 28 8.94 -3.30 -10.59
N ARG A 29 7.80 -2.76 -11.04
CA ARG A 29 7.29 -1.46 -10.61
C ARG A 29 6.03 -1.60 -9.78
N ILE A 30 5.90 -0.73 -8.80
CA ILE A 30 4.64 -0.57 -8.08
C ILE A 30 3.66 0.15 -9.01
N THR A 31 2.51 -0.47 -9.27
CA THR A 31 1.43 0.08 -10.07
C THR A 31 0.35 0.68 -9.16
N ALA A 32 -0.61 1.40 -9.76
CA ALA A 32 -1.77 1.91 -9.02
C ALA A 32 -2.61 0.78 -8.41
N GLU A 33 -2.64 -0.40 -9.02
CA GLU A 33 -3.35 -1.58 -8.54
C GLU A 33 -2.74 -2.12 -7.24
N HIS A 34 -1.42 -2.30 -7.20
CA HIS A 34 -0.71 -2.70 -5.97
C HIS A 34 -0.92 -1.70 -4.83
N LEU A 35 -1.02 -0.40 -5.15
CA LEU A 35 -1.29 0.64 -4.17
C LEU A 35 -2.74 0.57 -3.67
N ALA A 36 -3.70 0.34 -4.56
CA ALA A 36 -5.11 0.18 -4.21
C ALA A 36 -5.31 -1.03 -3.27
N GLU A 37 -4.72 -2.17 -3.59
CA GLU A 37 -4.75 -3.35 -2.71
C GLU A 37 -4.10 -3.07 -1.35
N ALA A 38 -2.92 -2.44 -1.33
CA ALA A 38 -2.25 -2.08 -0.08
C ALA A 38 -3.10 -1.16 0.81
N VAL A 39 -3.90 -0.27 0.21
CA VAL A 39 -4.85 0.58 0.94
C VAL A 39 -5.99 -0.25 1.51
N GLN A 40 -6.56 -1.18 0.73
CA GLN A 40 -7.63 -2.07 1.21
C GLN A 40 -7.17 -2.94 2.37
N PHE A 41 -5.98 -3.56 2.28
CA PHE A 41 -5.37 -4.32 3.37
C PHE A 41 -5.26 -3.52 4.67
N ARG A 42 -5.06 -2.19 4.61
CA ARG A 42 -4.99 -1.32 5.79
C ARG A 42 -6.37 -0.91 6.32
N LEU A 43 -7.41 -0.99 5.50
CA LEU A 43 -8.79 -0.68 5.90
C LEU A 43 -9.50 -1.88 6.52
N GLU A 44 -9.09 -3.09 6.15
CA GLU A 44 -9.59 -4.36 6.69
C GLU A 44 -8.94 -4.77 8.02
N GLY A 45 -7.73 -4.27 8.29
CA GLY A 45 -6.98 -4.51 9.54
C GLY A 45 -7.18 -3.48 10.64
#